data_AF-A0A9C8VZW3-F1
#
_entry.id   AF-A0A9C8VZW3-F1
#
_cell.length_a   1.000
_cell.length_b   1.000
_cell.length_c   1.000
_cell.angle_alpha   90.00
_cell.angle_beta   90.00
_cell.angle_gamma   90.00
#
_symmetry.space_group_name_H-M   'P 1'
#
loop_
_entity.id
_entity.type
_entity.pdbx_description
1 polymer ?
#
loop_
_entity_poly.entity_id
_entity_poly.type
_entity_poly.pdbx_seq_one_letter_code
_entity_poly.pdbx_strand_id
1 'polypeptide(L)'
;MTNQSNSLEDAYFDRNQAVLVMARLALALGFKVGLLEDPDEPDWPVLMIDLPTGQVGYHVPRGEVLGEWPEYDGTWDGHSLSEKRRRIKDFLASRQTMQSPAENG
;
A
#
# COMPACT_ATOMS: atom_id res chain seq x y z
N MET A 1 -24.33 -10.67 18.86
CA MET A 1 -22.95 -11.04 19.22
C MET A 1 -22.06 -10.69 18.06
N THR A 2 -21.01 -9.90 18.28
CA THR A 2 -19.99 -9.67 17.25
C THR A 2 -19.06 -10.87 17.22
N ASN A 3 -18.93 -11.51 16.06
CA ASN A 3 -17.90 -12.54 15.84
C ASN A 3 -16.56 -11.79 15.69
N GLN A 4 -15.68 -11.93 16.65
CA GLN A 4 -14.36 -11.29 16.67
C GLN A 4 -13.31 -12.39 16.75
N SER A 5 -12.26 -12.29 15.95
CA SER A 5 -11.11 -13.18 15.98
C SER A 5 -9.84 -12.40 16.29
N ASN A 6 -8.85 -13.09 16.86
CA ASN A 6 -7.51 -12.57 17.13
C ASN A 6 -6.41 -13.53 16.65
N SER A 7 -6.75 -14.47 15.76
CA SER A 7 -5.76 -15.37 15.17
C SER A 7 -4.78 -14.58 14.29
N LEU A 8 -3.58 -15.13 14.11
CA LEU A 8 -2.59 -14.52 13.22
C LEU A 8 -3.10 -14.47 11.78
N GLU A 9 -3.73 -15.55 11.32
CA GLU A 9 -4.29 -15.67 9.97
C GLU A 9 -5.32 -14.59 9.70
N ASP A 10 -6.30 -14.42 10.60
CA ASP A 10 -7.33 -13.39 10.46
C ASP A 10 -6.71 -11.98 10.50
N ALA A 11 -5.70 -11.75 11.35
CA ALA A 11 -5.01 -10.46 11.41
C ALA A 11 -4.25 -10.14 10.11
N TYR A 12 -3.66 -11.15 9.45
CA TYR A 12 -3.01 -10.98 8.15
C TYR A 12 -4.03 -10.75 7.04
N PHE A 13 -5.14 -11.50 7.03
CA PHE A 13 -6.23 -11.31 6.08
C PHE A 13 -6.80 -9.87 6.19
N ASP A 14 -7.14 -9.43 7.39
CA ASP A 14 -7.64 -8.07 7.64
C ASP A 14 -6.63 -7.00 7.22
N ARG A 15 -5.34 -7.21 7.51
CA ARG A 15 -4.26 -6.33 7.05
C ARG A 15 -4.20 -6.27 5.52
N ASN A 16 -4.35 -7.40 4.84
CA ASN A 16 -4.29 -7.47 3.37
C ASN A 16 -5.45 -6.66 2.77
N GLN A 17 -6.67 -6.85 3.27
CA GLN A 17 -7.83 -6.06 2.85
C GLN A 17 -7.65 -4.56 3.11
N ALA A 18 -7.14 -4.19 4.28
CA ALA A 18 -6.87 -2.79 4.62
C ALA A 18 -5.82 -2.14 3.69
N VAL A 19 -4.77 -2.88 3.34
CA VAL A 19 -3.72 -2.42 2.43
C VAL A 19 -4.26 -2.24 1.00
N LEU A 20 -5.11 -3.14 0.51
CA LEU A 20 -5.78 -3.00 -0.80
C LEU A 20 -6.68 -1.75 -0.82
N VAL A 21 -7.46 -1.50 0.22
CA VAL A 21 -8.28 -0.27 0.32
C VAL A 21 -7.39 0.98 0.33
N MET A 22 -6.32 0.99 1.13
CA MET A 22 -5.36 2.10 1.19
C MET A 22 -4.76 2.38 -0.19
N ALA A 23 -4.35 1.35 -0.91
CA ALA A 23 -3.77 1.47 -2.24
C ALA A 23 -4.78 2.04 -3.25
N ARG A 24 -6.08 1.72 -3.15
CA ARG A 24 -7.10 2.37 -3.98
C ARG A 24 -7.30 3.84 -3.68
N LEU A 25 -7.31 4.19 -2.41
CA LEU A 25 -7.39 5.60 -2.01
C LEU A 25 -6.15 6.37 -2.48
N ALA A 26 -4.95 5.79 -2.33
CA ALA A 26 -3.71 6.38 -2.81
C ALA A 26 -3.73 6.59 -4.34
N LEU A 27 -4.19 5.60 -5.10
CA LEU A 27 -4.36 5.73 -6.56
C LEU A 27 -5.36 6.84 -6.92
N ALA A 28 -6.49 6.95 -6.20
CA ALA A 28 -7.47 8.00 -6.40
C ALA A 28 -6.94 9.42 -6.05
N LEU A 29 -5.97 9.50 -5.15
CA LEU A 29 -5.25 10.73 -4.80
C LEU A 29 -4.09 11.04 -5.77
N GLY A 30 -3.89 10.22 -6.80
CA GLY A 30 -2.85 10.41 -7.81
C GLY A 30 -1.47 9.91 -7.39
N PHE A 31 -1.35 9.13 -6.32
CA PHE A 31 -0.10 8.46 -5.99
C PHE A 31 0.17 7.31 -6.95
N LYS A 32 1.45 7.04 -7.21
CA LYS A 32 1.86 5.87 -7.98
C LYS A 32 1.62 4.63 -7.14
N VAL A 33 0.82 3.72 -7.68
CA VAL A 33 0.41 2.47 -7.05
C VAL A 33 0.39 1.39 -8.12
N GLY A 34 0.81 0.17 -7.79
CA GLY A 34 0.69 -0.97 -8.69
C GLY A 34 1.11 -2.28 -8.04
N LEU A 35 0.89 -3.39 -8.75
CA LEU A 35 1.43 -4.69 -8.39
C LEU A 35 2.80 -4.88 -9.05
N LEU A 36 3.79 -5.21 -8.23
CA LEU A 36 5.09 -5.67 -8.65
C LEU A 36 5.14 -7.19 -8.49
N GLU A 37 5.44 -7.89 -9.57
CA GLU A 37 5.66 -9.34 -9.54
C GLU A 37 7.02 -9.64 -8.88
N ASP A 38 7.03 -10.58 -7.93
CA ASP A 38 8.24 -11.07 -7.28
C ASP A 38 8.65 -12.40 -7.93
N PRO A 39 9.74 -12.46 -8.71
CA PRO A 39 10.14 -13.67 -9.42
C PRO A 39 10.51 -14.83 -8.47
N ASP A 40 10.98 -14.51 -7.27
CA ASP A 40 11.38 -15.50 -6.27
C ASP A 40 10.17 -15.98 -5.46
N GLU A 41 9.12 -15.16 -5.36
CA GLU A 41 7.87 -15.47 -4.65
C GLU A 41 6.61 -15.21 -5.53
N PRO A 42 6.38 -15.99 -6.61
CA PRO A 42 5.34 -15.69 -7.60
C PRO A 42 3.90 -15.75 -7.07
N ASP A 43 3.66 -16.41 -5.94
CA ASP A 43 2.33 -16.44 -5.29
C ASP A 43 2.10 -15.23 -4.36
N TRP A 44 3.09 -14.35 -4.23
CA TRP A 44 3.08 -13.21 -3.32
C TRP A 44 3.51 -11.93 -4.04
N PRO A 45 2.73 -11.44 -5.01
CA PRO A 45 3.01 -10.14 -5.61
C PRO A 45 3.03 -9.04 -4.55
N VAL A 46 3.81 -8.00 -4.81
CA VAL A 46 3.98 -6.87 -3.90
C VAL A 46 3.10 -5.72 -4.34
N LEU A 47 2.15 -5.34 -3.50
CA LEU A 47 1.39 -4.10 -3.70
C LEU A 47 2.26 -2.90 -3.27
N MET A 48 2.67 -2.11 -4.25
CA MET A 48 3.57 -0.98 -4.09
C MET A 48 2.79 0.33 -4.09
N ILE A 49 3.17 1.25 -3.19
CA ILE A 49 2.63 2.61 -3.10
C ILE A 49 3.81 3.58 -2.92
N ASP A 50 3.90 4.59 -3.78
CA ASP A 50 4.85 5.69 -3.63
C ASP A 50 4.21 6.80 -2.80
N LEU A 51 4.51 6.82 -1.51
CA LEU A 51 4.14 7.92 -0.65
C LEU A 51 5.12 9.09 -0.84
N PRO A 52 4.73 10.33 -0.48
CA PRO A 52 5.67 11.45 -0.42
C PRO A 52 6.90 11.21 0.47
N THR A 53 6.80 10.29 1.43
CA THR A 53 7.88 9.89 2.33
C THR A 53 8.72 8.71 1.80
N GLY A 54 8.40 8.19 0.60
CA GLY A 54 9.11 7.10 -0.07
C GLY A 54 8.23 5.88 -0.32
N GLN A 55 8.80 4.86 -0.98
CA GLN A 55 8.10 3.63 -1.33
C GLN A 55 7.69 2.83 -0.09
N VAL A 56 6.50 2.24 -0.15
CA VAL A 56 6.06 1.20 0.78
C VAL A 56 5.50 0.03 -0.03
N GLY A 57 5.96 -1.18 0.27
CA GLY A 57 5.52 -2.40 -0.38
C GLY A 57 4.92 -3.39 0.61
N TYR A 58 3.91 -4.13 0.19
CA TYR A 58 3.30 -5.20 0.97
C TYR A 58 3.07 -6.41 0.08
N HIS A 59 3.74 -7.53 0.36
CA HIS A 59 3.35 -8.83 -0.18
C HIS A 59 1.91 -9.13 0.22
N VAL A 60 1.10 -9.58 -0.74
CA VAL A 60 -0.27 -10.03 -0.59
C VAL A 60 -0.40 -11.35 -1.36
N PRO A 61 -0.94 -12.43 -0.77
CA PRO A 61 -1.17 -13.67 -1.51
C PRO A 61 -1.98 -13.40 -2.77
N ARG A 62 -1.60 -13.99 -3.90
CA ARG A 62 -2.28 -13.76 -5.19
C ARG A 62 -3.78 -14.03 -5.12
N GLY A 63 -4.20 -15.04 -4.36
CA GLY A 63 -5.62 -15.36 -4.14
C GLY A 63 -6.40 -14.32 -3.33
N GLU A 64 -5.72 -13.43 -2.60
CA GLU A 64 -6.32 -12.34 -1.83
C GLU A 64 -6.25 -10.99 -2.55
N VAL A 65 -5.53 -10.90 -3.67
CA VAL A 65 -5.50 -9.69 -4.49
C VAL A 65 -6.84 -9.54 -5.21
N LEU A 66 -7.65 -8.58 -4.77
CA LEU A 66 -8.97 -8.30 -5.35
C LEU A 66 -8.91 -7.10 -6.32
N GLY A 67 -9.61 -7.23 -7.45
CA GLY A 67 -9.74 -6.20 -8.48
C GLY A 67 -8.53 -6.08 -9.42
N GLU A 68 -8.66 -5.21 -10.41
CA GLU A 68 -7.61 -4.99 -11.43
C GLU A 68 -6.63 -3.91 -10.98
N TRP A 69 -5.35 -4.24 -10.91
CA TRP A 69 -4.29 -3.32 -10.53
C TRP A 69 -3.42 -2.98 -11.74
N PRO A 70 -2.96 -1.73 -11.89
CA PRO A 70 -1.89 -1.44 -12.82
C PRO A 70 -0.62 -2.20 -12.42
N GLU A 71 0.19 -2.54 -13.40
CA GLU A 71 1.56 -2.99 -13.17
C GLU A 71 2.35 -1.85 -12.50
N TYR A 72 3.15 -2.18 -11.50
CA TYR A 72 4.03 -1.21 -10.88
C TYR A 72 5.29 -1.03 -11.74
N ASP A 73 5.38 0.11 -12.41
CA ASP A 73 6.50 0.49 -13.28
C ASP A 73 7.58 1.30 -12.53
N GLY A 74 7.63 1.25 -11.21
CA GLY A 74 8.66 1.90 -10.40
C GLY A 74 9.85 0.98 -10.15
N THR A 75 11.06 1.55 -10.06
CA THR A 75 12.23 0.80 -9.59
C THR A 75 12.18 0.65 -8.08
N TRP A 76 12.20 -0.58 -7.56
CA TRP A 76 12.28 -0.80 -6.11
C TRP A 76 13.53 -0.14 -5.52
N ASP A 77 13.35 0.62 -4.45
CA ASP A 77 14.41 1.44 -3.84
C ASP A 77 15.26 0.71 -2.78
N GLY A 78 15.05 -0.60 -2.59
CA GLY A 78 15.85 -1.42 -1.68
C GLY A 78 15.55 -1.22 -0.19
N HIS A 79 14.45 -0.58 0.18
CA HIS A 79 14.16 -0.26 1.58
C HIS A 79 14.02 -1.49 2.48
N SER A 80 14.53 -1.38 3.70
CA SER A 80 14.31 -2.34 4.78
C SER A 80 12.90 -2.20 5.38
N LEU A 81 12.48 -3.23 6.13
CA LEU A 81 11.24 -3.19 6.90
C LEU A 81 11.20 -2.02 7.90
N SER A 82 12.33 -1.69 8.53
CA SER A 82 12.44 -0.55 9.43
C SER A 82 12.23 0.78 8.71
N GLU A 83 12.79 0.93 7.51
CA GLU A 83 12.64 2.14 6.70
C GLU A 83 11.21 2.31 6.23
N LYS A 84 10.59 1.27 5.67
CA LYS A 84 9.15 1.27 5.36
C LYS A 84 8.30 1.76 6.54
N ARG A 85 8.52 1.19 7.72
CA ARG A 85 7.76 1.55 8.93
C ARG A 85 8.01 3.00 9.35
N ARG A 86 9.24 3.50 9.21
CA ARG A 86 9.56 4.91 9.45
C ARG A 86 8.82 5.82 8.47
N ARG A 87 8.83 5.52 7.16
CA ARG A 87 8.14 6.31 6.12
C ARG A 87 6.64 6.43 6.37
N ILE A 88 6.01 5.34 6.83
CA ILE A 88 4.59 5.35 7.22
C ILE A 88 4.36 6.28 8.40
N LYS A 89 5.20 6.21 9.44
CA LYS A 89 5.11 7.13 10.59
C LYS A 89 5.28 8.59 10.16
N ASP A 90 6.26 8.85 9.31
CA ASP A 90 6.54 10.19 8.79
C ASP A 90 5.34 10.73 7.97
N PHE A 91 4.72 9.87 7.15
CA PHE A 91 3.52 10.22 6.38
C PHE A 91 2.34 10.56 7.31
N LEU A 92 2.09 9.73 8.33
CA LEU A 92 1.03 9.97 9.32
C LEU A 92 1.28 11.22 10.18
N ALA A 93 2.54 11.56 10.44
CA ALA A 93 2.93 12.76 11.17
C ALA A 93 2.85 14.03 10.32
N SER A 94 2.90 13.92 8.99
CA SER A 94 2.81 15.05 8.09
C SER A 94 1.39 15.65 8.13
N ARG A 95 1.22 16.79 8.80
CA ARG A 95 -0.08 17.49 8.84
C ARG A 95 -0.34 18.10 7.47
N GLN A 96 -1.45 17.70 6.85
CA GLN A 96 -2.19 18.35 5.75
C GLN A 96 -1.49 19.58 5.13
N THR A 97 -0.68 19.34 4.10
CA THR A 97 -0.40 20.32 3.04
C THR A 97 -0.95 19.79 1.71
N MET A 98 -2.15 19.20 1.73
CA MET A 98 -2.99 19.15 0.53
C MET A 98 -3.85 20.41 0.55
N GLN A 99 -3.27 21.53 0.08
CA GLN A 99 -4.05 22.70 -0.28
C GLN A 99 -4.88 22.37 -1.54
N SER A 100 -6.11 22.88 -1.53
CA SER A 100 -7.17 22.73 -2.53
C SER A 100 -6.72 22.89 -3.98
N PRO A 101 -7.45 22.32 -4.96
CA PRO A 101 -7.29 22.68 -6.36
C PRO A 101 -7.43 24.19 -6.50
N ALA A 102 -6.49 24.82 -7.20
CA ALA A 102 -6.55 26.24 -7.52
C ALA A 102 -7.89 26.57 -8.19
N GLU A 103 -8.62 27.53 -7.63
CA GLU A 103 -9.70 28.19 -8.34
C GLU A 103 -9.07 28.95 -9.50
N ASN A 104 -9.30 28.48 -10.73
CA ASN A 104 -9.00 29.26 -11.92
C ASN A 104 -10.07 30.36 -12.03
N GLY A 105 -9.62 31.61 -11.92
CA GLY A 105 -10.42 32.81 -12.23
C GLY A 105 -10.59 33.05 -13.72
#